data_AF-A0A929G8L4-F1
#
_entry.id   AF-A0A929G8L4-F1
#
_cell.length_a   1.000
_cell.length_b   1.000
_cell.length_c   1.000
_cell.angle_alpha   90.00
_cell.angle_beta   90.00
_cell.angle_gamma   90.00
#
_symmetry.space_group_name_H-M   'P 1'
#
loop_
_entity.id
_entity.type
_entity.pdbx_description
1 polymer ?
#
loop_
_entity_poly.entity_id
_entity_poly.type
_entity_poly.pdbx_seq_one_letter_code
_entity_poly.pdbx_strand_id
1 'polypeptide(L)'
;NVDYFVNSLPNTNNNVVGTFPTRIFDSFHYVVPRIFNLNQHPPVELTFDTISPPAIGPEFINNWEPVKSGNGDLHFADVIFPACPVTLKHFYQWNGTSFSFSKATYEINPDPDLLSYCEIVVNHSAQIWGLEPTIQFMETLLPNWPPENTITGGDYPADALDEWRYRLSLYHALLGNQVDAIDYAETIVSDPASPDSTWIAPAAEFLEAYQRQRDIYHACLPSSFCDPKLAFQSLVGTITTKEFPDLIDTFEEAGVTIRSNGFFDFDNDGESERWVVIRHQPGSPLEFWIISTNDTGILAVFVDTIETDNPRVTYLEPLSEPPIVKIDPDITFHYVKQGPDQEPVILMVEQEIIFASDRTKLELDYLEVTLLTGGDPVFVKNELIVLRTSPHFTCSYLLCPRFLYLLGLASELSNDKYAAVAAYLELWREYPDSPYATMARFKLVSTITPAPTFTPTSTQSVTVTPTESGTPLTPTPIVTDTPEGYPPPGNTPTSTQPGYPYP
;
A
#
# COMPACT_ATOMS: atom_id res chain seq x y z
N ASN A 1 20.07 -5.65 22.36
CA ASN A 1 21.02 -4.54 22.57
C ASN A 1 20.22 -3.25 22.46
N VAL A 2 20.28 -2.42 23.50
CA VAL A 2 19.79 -1.04 23.47
C VAL A 2 21.01 -0.22 23.06
N ASP A 3 20.96 0.43 21.90
CA ASP A 3 22.15 1.09 21.35
C ASP A 3 22.31 2.52 21.89
N TYR A 4 21.21 3.20 22.25
CA TYR A 4 21.27 4.59 22.74
C TYR A 4 20.18 4.91 23.79
N PHE A 5 20.53 5.80 24.72
CA PHE A 5 19.60 6.43 25.66
C PHE A 5 19.43 7.91 25.29
N VAL A 6 18.19 8.36 25.05
CA VAL A 6 17.88 9.80 24.94
C VAL A 6 17.47 10.29 26.32
N ASN A 7 18.24 11.24 26.86
CA ASN A 7 18.13 11.64 28.27
C ASN A 7 17.05 12.71 28.55
N SER A 8 16.40 13.29 27.54
CA SER A 8 15.32 14.27 27.76
C SER A 8 14.46 14.52 26.52
N LEU A 9 13.15 14.28 26.62
CA LEU A 9 12.10 14.82 25.75
C LEU A 9 11.38 15.95 26.53
N PRO A 10 11.40 17.22 26.11
CA PRO A 10 10.63 18.28 26.76
C PRO A 10 9.12 18.06 26.63
N ASN A 11 8.36 18.65 27.56
CA ASN A 11 6.91 18.44 27.78
C ASN A 11 6.51 17.02 28.19
N THR A 12 7.46 16.11 28.26
CA THR A 12 7.33 14.85 28.95
C THR A 12 8.17 14.96 30.23
N ASN A 13 7.65 14.60 31.40
CA ASN A 13 8.45 14.56 32.63
C ASN A 13 9.49 13.40 32.60
N ASN A 14 9.98 13.02 31.42
CA ASN A 14 10.41 11.67 31.11
C ASN A 14 11.87 11.68 30.60
N ASN A 15 12.78 11.11 31.39
CA ASN A 15 14.23 11.22 31.20
C ASN A 15 14.90 9.98 30.60
N VAL A 16 14.14 9.00 30.09
CA VAL A 16 14.75 7.76 29.60
C VAL A 16 13.92 7.19 28.46
N VAL A 17 14.48 7.28 27.26
CA VAL A 17 13.95 6.67 26.05
C VAL A 17 14.95 5.63 25.54
N GLY A 18 14.47 4.41 25.29
CA GLY A 18 15.27 3.35 24.65
C GLY A 18 14.91 3.21 23.18
N THR A 19 15.91 3.29 22.30
CA THR A 19 15.77 3.06 20.86
C THR A 19 16.18 1.63 20.52
N PHE A 20 15.29 0.87 19.88
CA PHE A 20 15.55 -0.49 19.43
C PHE A 20 15.57 -0.53 17.90
N PRO A 21 16.74 -0.72 17.28
CA PRO A 21 16.84 -0.76 15.83
C PRO A 21 16.22 -2.04 15.29
N THR A 22 15.45 -1.89 14.22
CA THR A 22 14.91 -2.97 13.41
C THR A 22 15.82 -3.16 12.21
N ARG A 23 16.51 -4.31 12.14
CA ARG A 23 17.29 -4.68 10.95
C ARG A 23 16.37 -5.42 9.99
N ILE A 24 16.11 -4.83 8.83
CA ILE A 24 15.52 -5.53 7.69
C ILE A 24 16.49 -5.35 6.52
N PHE A 25 16.83 -6.45 5.87
CA PHE A 25 17.60 -6.46 4.62
C PHE A 25 16.62 -6.24 3.45
N ASP A 26 17.06 -5.56 2.40
CA ASP A 26 16.36 -5.46 1.10
C ASP A 26 15.06 -4.62 1.06
N SER A 27 14.93 -3.58 1.88
CA SER A 27 13.82 -2.60 1.76
C SER A 27 14.35 -1.24 1.29
N PHE A 28 13.64 -0.56 0.40
CA PHE A 28 13.89 0.85 0.02
C PHE A 28 13.41 1.85 1.09
N HIS A 29 12.62 1.35 2.04
CA HIS A 29 12.16 2.09 3.22
C HIS A 29 12.89 1.57 4.45
N TYR A 30 13.34 2.47 5.31
CA TYR A 30 13.82 2.08 6.63
C TYR A 30 12.65 1.80 7.56
N VAL A 31 12.89 0.89 8.49
CA VAL A 31 11.96 0.68 9.59
C VAL A 31 12.26 1.71 10.64
N VAL A 32 11.24 2.51 10.98
CA VAL A 32 11.30 3.40 12.13
C VAL A 32 11.64 2.58 13.39
N PRO A 33 12.50 3.08 14.27
CA PRO A 33 12.93 2.34 15.43
C PRO A 33 11.79 2.25 16.42
N ARG A 34 11.79 1.22 17.25
CA ARG A 34 10.85 1.16 18.37
C ARG A 34 11.40 1.99 19.52
N ILE A 35 10.59 2.92 19.99
CA ILE A 35 10.97 3.91 20.99
C ILE A 35 10.10 3.71 22.21
N PHE A 36 10.70 3.53 23.38
CA PHE A 36 9.95 3.32 24.61
C PHE A 36 10.25 4.37 25.65
N ASN A 37 9.19 4.91 26.25
CA ASN A 37 9.26 5.70 27.46
C ASN A 37 9.44 4.79 28.67
N LEU A 38 10.61 4.83 29.29
CA LEU A 38 10.98 3.96 30.41
C LEU A 38 10.61 4.52 31.78
N ASN A 39 9.93 5.66 31.85
CA ASN A 39 9.53 6.29 33.13
C ASN A 39 8.27 5.67 33.73
N GLN A 40 7.62 4.74 33.02
CA GLN A 40 6.41 4.04 33.46
C GLN A 40 6.64 2.52 33.42
N HIS A 41 5.92 1.79 34.27
CA HIS A 41 5.90 0.33 34.26
C HIS A 41 4.45 -0.14 34.04
N PRO A 42 4.14 -0.80 32.91
CA PRO A 42 5.06 -1.18 31.83
C PRO A 42 5.55 0.03 30.99
N PRO A 43 6.72 -0.08 30.31
CA PRO A 43 7.15 0.92 29.35
C PRO A 43 6.09 1.16 28.27
N VAL A 44 5.89 2.42 27.88
CA VAL A 44 4.94 2.81 26.83
C VAL A 44 5.72 3.09 25.55
N GLU A 45 5.31 2.47 24.45
CA GLU A 45 5.88 2.73 23.12
C GLU A 45 5.44 4.11 22.62
N LEU A 46 6.40 4.93 22.19
CA LEU A 46 6.17 6.20 21.52
C LEU A 46 6.03 5.94 20.03
N THR A 47 5.01 6.48 19.40
CA THR A 47 4.68 6.19 18.00
C THR A 47 5.31 7.20 17.06
N PHE A 48 5.50 6.79 15.81
CA PHE A 48 5.76 7.70 14.69
C PHE A 48 4.43 8.01 14.01
N ASP A 49 4.33 9.20 13.43
CA ASP A 49 3.22 9.50 12.54
C ASP A 49 3.26 8.58 11.31
N THR A 50 2.10 8.33 10.73
CA THR A 50 1.92 7.47 9.55
C THR A 50 2.45 8.08 8.26
N ILE A 51 2.95 9.32 8.31
CA ILE A 51 3.52 10.00 7.15
C ILE A 51 4.84 9.31 6.80
N SER A 52 4.84 8.66 5.64
CA SER A 52 6.05 8.05 5.11
C SER A 52 7.08 9.14 4.79
N PRO A 53 8.28 9.07 5.37
CA PRO A 53 9.39 9.92 4.94
C PRO A 53 9.72 9.63 3.46
N PRO A 54 10.46 10.53 2.77
CA PRO A 54 11.03 10.22 1.47
C PRO A 54 11.76 8.87 1.50
N ALA A 55 11.65 8.08 0.43
CA ALA A 55 12.41 6.84 0.35
C ALA A 55 13.92 7.15 0.33
N ILE A 56 14.71 6.31 1.00
CA ILE A 56 16.16 6.54 1.13
C ILE A 56 16.90 6.06 -0.11
N GLY A 57 16.41 5.00 -0.75
CA GLY A 57 17.08 4.35 -1.87
C GLY A 57 17.65 2.98 -1.51
N PRO A 58 18.39 2.34 -2.44
CA PRO A 58 18.97 1.02 -2.23
C PRO A 58 20.16 1.08 -1.26
N GLU A 59 20.36 -0.01 -0.51
CA GLU A 59 21.59 -0.29 0.26
C GLU A 59 21.99 0.81 1.27
N PHE A 60 21.24 0.90 2.38
CA PHE A 60 21.51 1.81 3.49
C PHE A 60 21.81 1.07 4.80
N ILE A 61 22.55 1.69 5.71
CA ILE A 61 22.75 1.25 7.09
C ILE A 61 21.76 2.02 7.98
N ASN A 62 20.91 1.28 8.69
CA ASN A 62 19.91 1.88 9.57
C ASN A 62 20.55 2.47 10.84
N ASN A 63 21.02 3.72 10.78
CA ASN A 63 21.63 4.43 11.90
C ASN A 63 20.75 5.59 12.40
N TRP A 64 20.34 5.47 13.67
CA TRP A 64 19.47 6.44 14.35
C TRP A 64 20.19 7.06 15.52
N GLU A 65 20.15 8.38 15.57
CA GLU A 65 20.82 9.15 16.61
C GLU A 65 19.90 10.25 17.15
N PRO A 66 19.97 10.53 18.46
CA PRO A 66 19.29 11.68 19.01
C PRO A 66 19.97 13.00 18.63
N VAL A 67 19.17 14.01 18.30
CA VAL A 67 19.66 15.36 18.03
C VAL A 67 19.97 16.05 19.37
N LYS A 68 21.25 16.22 19.69
CA LYS A 68 21.71 16.78 20.98
C LYS A 68 21.22 18.21 21.27
N SER A 69 20.79 18.95 20.26
CA SER A 69 20.36 20.36 20.35
C SER A 69 18.84 20.56 20.34
N GLY A 70 18.05 19.48 20.24
CA GLY A 70 16.62 19.54 19.96
C GLY A 70 15.73 19.19 21.14
N ASN A 71 14.42 19.36 20.95
CA ASN A 71 13.35 19.04 21.90
C ASN A 71 13.11 17.51 21.99
N GLY A 72 14.19 16.75 22.21
CA GLY A 72 14.20 15.28 22.08
C GLY A 72 13.94 14.80 20.65
N ASP A 73 14.31 15.61 19.66
CA ASP A 73 14.25 15.28 18.25
C ASP A 73 15.18 14.12 17.91
N LEU A 74 14.80 13.37 16.89
CA LEU A 74 15.57 12.24 16.37
C LEU A 74 16.02 12.55 14.97
N HIS A 75 17.20 12.07 14.61
CA HIS A 75 17.56 11.98 13.21
C HIS A 75 17.94 10.55 12.84
N PHE A 76 17.49 10.15 11.67
CA PHE A 76 18.12 9.09 10.91
C PHE A 76 19.27 9.70 10.12
N ALA A 77 20.42 9.05 10.07
CA ALA A 77 21.55 9.51 9.26
C ALA A 77 22.26 8.32 8.62
N ASP A 78 22.52 8.39 7.32
CA ASP A 78 23.27 7.35 6.63
C ASP A 78 24.10 7.87 5.46
N VAL A 79 25.06 7.05 5.00
CA VAL A 79 25.84 7.26 3.78
C VAL A 79 25.51 6.18 2.77
N ILE A 80 24.89 6.59 1.68
CA ILE A 80 24.45 5.73 0.59
C ILE A 80 25.27 6.00 -0.68
N PHE A 81 25.15 5.11 -1.67
CA PHE A 81 25.91 5.15 -2.93
C PHE A 81 27.44 5.17 -2.72
N PRO A 82 28.08 4.03 -2.41
CA PRO A 82 29.49 4.01 -2.02
C PRO A 82 30.45 4.59 -3.08
N ALA A 83 30.09 4.55 -4.36
CA ALA A 83 30.90 5.09 -5.45
C ALA A 83 30.75 6.61 -5.63
N CYS A 84 29.65 7.21 -5.16
CA CYS A 84 29.46 8.65 -5.09
C CYS A 84 28.72 8.99 -3.80
N PRO A 85 29.44 9.03 -2.66
CA PRO A 85 28.81 9.03 -1.34
C PRO A 85 27.86 10.21 -1.13
N VAL A 86 26.62 9.88 -0.77
CA VAL A 86 25.62 10.85 -0.31
C VAL A 86 25.34 10.63 1.16
N THR A 87 25.54 11.66 1.95
CA THR A 87 25.08 11.70 3.34
C THR A 87 23.65 12.20 3.36
N LEU A 88 22.73 11.35 3.82
CA LEU A 88 21.31 11.66 3.98
C LEU A 88 20.98 11.76 5.47
N LYS A 89 20.18 12.75 5.85
CA LYS A 89 19.64 12.87 7.21
C LYS A 89 18.15 13.17 7.19
N HIS A 90 17.35 12.37 7.87
CA HIS A 90 15.92 12.65 8.08
C HIS A 90 15.69 13.08 9.53
N PHE A 91 15.02 14.20 9.72
CA PHE A 91 14.76 14.78 11.03
C PHE A 91 13.32 14.53 11.44
N TYR A 92 13.14 14.13 12.70
CA TYR A 92 11.87 13.84 13.32
C TYR A 92 11.68 14.67 14.58
N GLN A 93 10.55 15.35 14.66
CA GLN A 93 10.22 16.20 15.80
C GLN A 93 9.10 15.57 16.63
N TRP A 94 9.29 15.56 17.94
CA TRP A 94 8.27 15.10 18.89
C TRP A 94 7.21 16.19 19.09
N ASN A 95 5.98 15.93 18.69
CA ASN A 95 4.87 16.88 18.81
C ASN A 95 4.09 16.77 20.14
N GLY A 96 4.45 15.80 20.99
CA GLY A 96 3.74 15.51 22.25
C GLY A 96 2.99 14.17 22.24
N THR A 97 2.63 13.67 21.06
CA THR A 97 1.93 12.39 20.87
C THR A 97 2.74 11.39 20.06
N SER A 98 3.47 11.87 19.05
CA SER A 98 4.17 11.08 18.06
C SER A 98 5.40 11.81 17.51
N PHE A 99 6.30 11.06 16.89
CA PHE A 99 7.38 11.62 16.09
C PHE A 99 6.89 11.91 14.67
N SER A 100 6.87 13.20 14.33
CA SER A 100 6.50 13.71 13.00
C SER A 100 7.74 13.92 12.14
N PHE A 101 7.71 13.52 10.87
CA PHE A 101 8.79 13.86 9.93
C PHE A 101 8.80 15.38 9.73
N SER A 102 9.98 15.98 9.87
CA SER A 102 10.16 17.43 9.78
C SER A 102 10.80 17.83 8.46
N LYS A 103 11.93 17.23 8.11
CA LYS A 103 12.70 17.56 6.90
C LYS A 103 13.75 16.50 6.61
N ALA A 104 14.25 16.50 5.39
CA ALA A 104 15.45 15.79 4.98
C ALA A 104 16.56 16.76 4.60
N THR A 105 17.82 16.34 4.75
CA THR A 105 18.97 17.05 4.19
C THR A 105 19.87 16.07 3.47
N TYR A 106 20.43 16.51 2.36
CA TYR A 106 21.27 15.70 1.50
C TYR A 106 22.58 16.41 1.22
N GLU A 107 23.69 15.67 1.26
CA GLU A 107 25.03 16.21 1.00
C GLU A 107 25.81 15.20 0.18
N ILE A 108 26.24 15.61 -1.02
CA ILE A 108 27.07 14.79 -1.90
C ILE A 108 28.54 15.20 -1.71
N ASN A 109 29.41 14.21 -1.55
CA ASN A 109 30.86 14.44 -1.47
C ASN A 109 31.56 13.58 -2.54
N PRO A 110 31.62 14.08 -3.80
CA PRO A 110 32.13 13.29 -4.91
C PRO A 110 33.62 13.02 -4.78
N ASP A 111 34.02 11.77 -5.00
CA ASP A 111 35.42 11.41 -5.24
C ASP A 111 35.76 11.73 -6.71
N PRO A 112 36.76 12.58 -7.00
CA PRO A 112 37.17 12.90 -8.37
C PRO A 112 37.43 11.66 -9.24
N ASP A 113 37.94 10.57 -8.64
CA ASP A 113 38.26 9.33 -9.36
C ASP A 113 37.00 8.51 -9.72
N LEU A 114 35.85 8.82 -9.11
CA LEU A 114 34.60 8.06 -9.25
C LEU A 114 33.41 8.93 -9.70
N LEU A 115 33.67 10.14 -10.21
CA LEU A 115 32.63 11.09 -10.66
C LEU A 115 31.61 10.49 -11.64
N SER A 116 32.01 9.53 -12.47
CA SER A 116 31.11 8.88 -13.43
C SER A 116 29.98 8.08 -12.78
N TYR A 117 30.10 7.70 -11.51
CA TYR A 117 29.03 7.05 -10.75
C TYR A 117 28.00 8.05 -10.20
N CYS A 118 28.34 9.34 -10.13
CA CYS A 118 27.44 10.36 -9.58
C CYS A 118 26.21 10.62 -10.45
N GLU A 119 26.24 10.24 -11.74
CA GLU A 119 25.08 10.29 -12.62
C GLU A 119 23.93 9.42 -12.10
N ILE A 120 24.25 8.24 -11.54
CA ILE A 120 23.27 7.33 -10.95
C ILE A 120 22.59 7.98 -9.75
N VAL A 121 23.36 8.70 -8.94
CA VAL A 121 22.85 9.43 -7.77
C VAL A 121 21.87 10.52 -8.19
N VAL A 122 22.23 11.31 -9.21
CA VAL A 122 21.37 12.38 -9.75
C VAL A 122 20.08 11.83 -10.35
N ASN A 123 20.16 10.73 -11.09
CA ASN A 123 18.96 10.09 -11.65
C ASN A 123 18.06 9.52 -10.56
N HIS A 124 18.66 8.91 -9.53
CA HIS A 124 17.92 8.41 -8.37
C HIS A 124 17.26 9.56 -7.59
N SER A 125 17.97 10.65 -7.32
CA SER A 125 17.44 11.78 -6.57
C SER A 125 16.26 12.42 -7.31
N ALA A 126 16.35 12.53 -8.64
CA ALA A 126 15.28 13.12 -9.46
C ALA A 126 13.97 12.31 -9.36
N GLN A 127 14.07 10.99 -9.27
CA GLN A 127 12.93 10.08 -9.21
C GLN A 127 12.39 9.88 -7.79
N ILE A 128 13.27 9.90 -6.77
CA ILE A 128 12.94 9.39 -5.43
C ILE A 128 12.95 10.49 -4.36
N TRP A 129 13.89 11.44 -4.44
CA TRP A 129 14.07 12.48 -3.40
C TRP A 129 13.48 13.83 -3.79
N GLY A 130 13.19 14.02 -5.08
CA GLY A 130 12.64 15.26 -5.62
C GLY A 130 13.71 16.17 -6.23
N LEU A 131 13.24 17.29 -6.79
CA LEU A 131 14.10 18.17 -7.61
C LEU A 131 15.05 19.04 -6.79
N GLU A 132 14.68 19.45 -5.57
CA GLU A 132 15.55 20.28 -4.72
C GLU A 132 16.93 19.62 -4.45
N PRO A 133 17.00 18.39 -3.90
CA PRO A 133 18.29 17.73 -3.70
C PRO A 133 18.99 17.40 -5.04
N THR A 134 18.22 17.12 -6.09
CA THR A 134 18.75 16.83 -7.42
C THR A 134 19.52 18.02 -7.99
N ILE A 135 18.91 19.21 -7.97
CA ILE A 135 19.55 20.45 -8.39
C ILE A 135 20.81 20.69 -7.56
N GLN A 136 20.72 20.58 -6.24
CA GLN A 136 21.87 20.78 -5.35
C GLN A 136 23.06 19.88 -5.75
N PHE A 137 22.80 18.59 -6.04
CA PHE A 137 23.86 17.69 -6.50
C PHE A 137 24.37 18.06 -7.88
N MET A 138 23.48 18.37 -8.80
CA MET A 138 23.84 18.71 -10.17
C MET A 138 24.72 19.96 -10.23
N GLU A 139 24.39 21.00 -9.46
CA GLU A 139 25.20 22.21 -9.32
C GLU A 139 26.54 21.93 -8.62
N THR A 140 26.55 21.07 -7.60
CA THR A 140 27.80 20.68 -6.91
C THR A 140 28.76 19.94 -7.84
N LEU A 141 28.23 19.11 -8.75
CA LEU A 141 29.01 18.33 -9.70
C LEU A 141 29.38 19.12 -10.96
N LEU A 142 28.64 20.18 -11.29
CA LEU A 142 28.78 20.97 -12.52
C LEU A 142 30.22 21.41 -12.83
N PRO A 143 31.07 21.86 -11.88
CA PRO A 143 32.43 22.27 -12.19
C PRO A 143 33.34 21.16 -12.73
N ASN A 144 32.99 19.90 -12.47
CA ASN A 144 33.78 18.72 -12.87
C ASN A 144 33.03 17.82 -13.86
N TRP A 145 31.91 18.30 -14.44
CA TRP A 145 31.09 17.54 -15.38
C TRP A 145 31.39 17.93 -16.84
N PRO A 146 31.44 16.97 -17.79
CA PRO A 146 31.41 15.52 -17.58
C PRO A 146 32.77 14.99 -17.06
N PRO A 147 32.79 13.85 -16.37
CA PRO A 147 34.03 13.15 -16.06
C PRO A 147 34.71 12.64 -17.34
N GLU A 148 36.01 12.30 -17.24
CA GLU A 148 36.81 11.88 -18.41
C GLU A 148 36.23 10.65 -19.11
N ASN A 149 35.73 9.68 -18.34
CA ASN A 149 35.18 8.44 -18.85
C ASN A 149 33.84 8.12 -18.18
N THR A 150 32.94 7.51 -18.94
CA THR A 150 31.73 6.85 -18.42
C THR A 150 32.10 5.70 -17.48
N ILE A 151 31.12 5.22 -16.71
CA ILE A 151 31.22 4.01 -15.87
C ILE A 151 31.69 2.75 -16.63
N THR A 152 31.56 2.71 -17.96
CA THR A 152 32.03 1.59 -18.80
C THR A 152 33.42 1.82 -19.41
N GLY A 153 34.04 2.97 -19.17
CA GLY A 153 35.34 3.35 -19.71
C GLY A 153 35.32 3.94 -21.11
N GLY A 154 34.14 4.27 -21.66
CA GLY A 154 34.00 5.03 -22.91
C GLY A 154 33.94 6.54 -22.66
N ASP A 155 34.20 7.34 -23.69
CA ASP A 155 34.12 8.80 -23.62
C ASP A 155 32.68 9.29 -23.47
N TYR A 156 32.48 10.41 -22.75
CA TYR A 156 31.20 11.12 -22.77
C TYR A 156 30.97 11.81 -24.13
N PRO A 157 29.69 12.01 -24.54
CA PRO A 157 29.37 12.88 -25.65
C PRO A 157 29.98 14.27 -25.48
N ALA A 158 30.41 14.88 -26.59
CA ALA A 158 31.04 16.21 -26.58
C ALA A 158 30.11 17.32 -26.04
N ASP A 159 28.80 17.08 -26.04
CA ASP A 159 27.75 17.98 -25.58
C ASP A 159 27.12 17.54 -24.23
N ALA A 160 27.73 16.61 -23.49
CA ALA A 160 27.21 16.12 -22.21
C ALA A 160 27.09 17.20 -21.11
N LEU A 161 27.87 18.28 -21.20
CA LEU A 161 27.71 19.44 -20.31
C LEU A 161 26.43 20.23 -20.62
N ASP A 162 26.06 20.34 -21.89
CA ASP A 162 24.83 21.05 -22.29
C ASP A 162 23.58 20.24 -21.95
N GLU A 163 23.65 18.90 -22.03
CA GLU A 163 22.60 18.03 -21.49
C GLU A 163 22.36 18.31 -20.01
N TRP A 164 23.44 18.38 -19.22
CA TRP A 164 23.38 18.61 -17.78
C TRP A 164 22.79 19.98 -17.45
N ARG A 165 23.20 21.01 -18.18
CA ARG A 165 22.63 22.36 -18.07
C ARG A 165 21.16 22.40 -18.47
N TYR A 166 20.75 21.64 -19.49
CA TYR A 166 19.36 21.60 -19.95
C TYR A 166 18.45 20.96 -18.92
N ARG A 167 18.92 19.87 -18.29
CA ARG A 167 18.26 19.24 -17.14
C ARG A 167 18.12 20.20 -15.96
N LEU A 168 19.19 20.91 -15.59
CA LEU A 168 19.14 21.96 -14.56
C LEU A 168 18.10 23.02 -14.90
N SER A 169 18.10 23.54 -16.15
CA SER A 169 17.11 24.51 -16.61
C SER A 169 15.68 24.05 -16.37
N LEU A 170 15.35 22.81 -16.78
CA LEU A 170 14.03 22.22 -16.56
C LEU A 170 13.69 22.04 -15.08
N TYR A 171 14.62 21.55 -14.27
CA TYR A 171 14.36 21.29 -12.85
C TYR A 171 14.16 22.58 -12.05
N HIS A 172 14.94 23.63 -12.33
CA HIS A 172 14.70 24.96 -11.76
C HIS A 172 13.33 25.50 -12.18
N ALA A 173 12.96 25.33 -13.46
CA ALA A 173 11.68 25.79 -13.97
C ALA A 173 10.51 25.08 -13.29
N LEU A 174 10.61 23.77 -13.07
CA LEU A 174 9.60 22.97 -12.35
C LEU A 174 9.41 23.43 -10.90
N LEU A 175 10.46 23.89 -10.23
CA LEU A 175 10.39 24.44 -8.86
C LEU A 175 10.00 25.92 -8.79
N GLY A 176 9.80 26.60 -9.93
CA GLY A 176 9.48 28.03 -9.94
C GLY A 176 10.68 28.97 -9.93
N ASN A 177 11.91 28.45 -10.02
CA ASN A 177 13.14 29.22 -10.07
C ASN A 177 13.41 29.74 -11.48
N GLN A 178 12.53 30.62 -11.97
CA GLN A 178 12.51 31.07 -13.36
C GLN A 178 13.84 31.70 -13.82
N VAL A 179 14.53 32.44 -12.94
CA VAL A 179 15.78 33.13 -13.29
C VAL A 179 16.87 32.13 -13.63
N ASP A 180 17.13 31.16 -12.75
CA ASP A 180 18.16 30.14 -12.94
C ASP A 180 17.81 29.22 -14.12
N ALA A 181 16.52 28.89 -14.27
CA ALA A 181 16.03 28.11 -15.41
C ALA A 181 16.40 28.76 -16.75
N ILE A 182 16.12 30.07 -16.88
CA ILE A 182 16.44 30.84 -18.09
C ILE A 182 17.96 30.94 -18.26
N ASP A 183 18.72 31.25 -17.20
CA ASP A 183 20.18 31.42 -17.28
C ASP A 183 20.89 30.15 -17.80
N TYR A 184 20.50 28.97 -17.32
CA TYR A 184 21.06 27.71 -17.82
C TYR A 184 20.73 27.46 -19.29
N ALA A 185 19.48 27.70 -19.72
CA ALA A 185 19.10 27.51 -21.13
C ALA A 185 19.75 28.54 -22.06
N GLU A 186 19.83 29.81 -21.64
CA GLU A 186 20.51 30.86 -22.39
C GLU A 186 22.00 30.58 -22.53
N THR A 187 22.63 30.02 -21.49
CA THR A 187 24.04 29.58 -21.54
C THR A 187 24.26 28.52 -22.63
N ILE A 188 23.36 27.54 -22.76
CA ILE A 188 23.46 26.52 -23.84
C ILE A 188 23.35 27.17 -25.22
N VAL A 189 22.44 28.13 -25.40
CA VAL A 189 22.23 28.79 -26.69
C VAL A 189 23.38 29.74 -27.06
N SER A 190 23.96 30.43 -26.07
CA SER A 190 24.94 31.50 -26.30
C SER A 190 26.40 31.04 -26.18
N ASP A 191 26.69 30.06 -25.33
CA ASP A 191 28.01 29.48 -25.07
C ASP A 191 27.92 27.95 -24.86
N PRO A 192 27.53 27.19 -25.92
CA PRO A 192 27.42 25.74 -25.83
C PRO A 192 28.78 25.09 -25.62
N ALA A 193 28.81 23.98 -24.89
CA ALA A 193 30.01 23.18 -24.69
C ALA A 193 30.62 22.68 -26.02
N SER A 194 29.77 22.47 -27.03
CA SER A 194 30.15 22.15 -28.40
C SER A 194 29.35 22.97 -29.40
N PRO A 195 29.95 23.54 -30.47
CA PRO A 195 29.21 24.27 -31.50
C PRO A 195 28.12 23.46 -32.21
N ASP A 196 28.27 22.13 -32.24
CA ASP A 196 27.32 21.19 -32.84
C ASP A 196 26.46 20.47 -31.77
N SER A 197 26.35 21.06 -30.58
CA SER A 197 25.59 20.51 -29.45
C SER A 197 24.13 20.28 -29.83
N THR A 198 23.65 19.06 -29.57
CA THR A 198 22.28 18.67 -29.88
C THR A 198 21.25 19.35 -28.96
N TRP A 199 21.70 19.95 -27.86
CA TRP A 199 20.89 20.61 -26.84
C TRP A 199 20.60 22.09 -27.13
N ILE A 200 21.24 22.70 -28.13
CA ILE A 200 20.99 24.09 -28.53
C ILE A 200 19.53 24.28 -28.96
N ALA A 201 19.00 23.39 -29.79
CA ALA A 201 17.63 23.52 -30.28
C ALA A 201 16.59 23.27 -29.16
N PRO A 202 16.67 22.19 -28.35
CA PRO A 202 15.77 22.02 -27.19
C PRO A 202 15.82 23.17 -26.20
N ALA A 203 16.99 23.75 -25.93
CA ALA A 203 17.12 24.91 -25.05
C ALA A 203 16.44 26.16 -25.63
N ALA A 204 16.62 26.43 -26.93
CA ALA A 204 15.96 27.54 -27.60
C ALA A 204 14.43 27.37 -27.65
N GLU A 205 13.94 26.17 -27.96
CA GLU A 205 12.51 25.83 -27.94
C GLU A 205 11.91 25.98 -26.54
N PHE A 206 12.64 25.54 -25.51
CA PHE A 206 12.26 25.73 -24.12
C PHE A 206 12.16 27.21 -23.76
N LEU A 207 13.16 28.03 -24.10
CA LEU A 207 13.14 29.48 -23.87
C LEU A 207 12.01 30.19 -24.62
N GLU A 208 11.65 29.72 -25.82
CA GLU A 208 10.50 30.26 -26.56
C GLU A 208 9.19 29.91 -25.87
N ALA A 209 9.03 28.67 -25.42
CA ALA A 209 7.81 28.19 -24.77
C ALA A 209 7.64 28.68 -23.32
N TYR A 210 8.72 28.81 -22.55
CA TYR A 210 8.71 29.13 -21.11
C TYR A 210 8.95 30.62 -20.86
N GLN A 211 7.90 31.44 -20.99
CA GLN A 211 7.99 32.89 -20.76
C GLN A 211 7.63 33.29 -19.33
N ARG A 212 6.78 32.48 -18.66
CA ARG A 212 6.31 32.67 -17.29
C ARG A 212 6.16 31.32 -16.62
N GLN A 213 6.08 31.31 -15.29
CA GLN A 213 5.89 30.07 -14.54
C GLN A 213 4.65 29.26 -15.00
N ARG A 214 3.58 29.94 -15.42
CA ARG A 214 2.35 29.29 -15.92
C ARG A 214 2.56 28.49 -17.20
N ASP A 215 3.62 28.77 -17.95
CA ASP A 215 3.92 28.07 -19.22
C ASP A 215 4.68 26.75 -18.99
N ILE A 216 5.07 26.44 -17.74
CA ILE A 216 5.93 25.30 -17.38
C ILE A 216 5.39 23.98 -17.91
N TYR A 217 4.07 23.76 -17.83
CA TYR A 217 3.45 22.53 -18.27
C TYR A 217 3.69 22.28 -19.76
N HIS A 218 3.37 23.27 -20.60
CA HIS A 218 3.56 23.17 -22.04
C HIS A 218 5.05 23.12 -22.43
N ALA A 219 5.91 23.92 -21.79
CA ALA A 219 7.32 24.01 -22.13
C ALA A 219 8.13 22.76 -21.74
N CYS A 220 7.76 22.10 -20.64
CA CYS A 220 8.47 20.93 -20.11
C CYS A 220 8.13 19.66 -20.89
N LEU A 221 6.85 19.44 -21.24
CA LEU A 221 6.35 18.17 -21.79
C LEU A 221 7.09 17.61 -23.02
N PRO A 222 7.65 18.39 -23.95
CA PRO A 222 8.42 17.85 -25.07
C PRO A 222 9.73 17.16 -24.64
N SER A 223 10.28 17.50 -23.47
CA SER A 223 11.53 16.95 -22.96
C SER A 223 11.35 15.57 -22.34
N SER A 224 12.28 14.65 -22.61
CA SER A 224 12.36 13.34 -21.95
C SER A 224 12.73 13.42 -20.46
N PHE A 225 13.24 14.55 -20.00
CA PHE A 225 13.57 14.78 -18.58
C PHE A 225 12.42 15.40 -17.79
N CYS A 226 11.32 15.72 -18.45
CA CYS A 226 10.15 16.27 -17.80
C CYS A 226 9.42 15.18 -17.02
N ASP A 227 9.12 15.44 -15.75
CA ASP A 227 8.06 14.74 -15.05
C ASP A 227 6.74 15.51 -15.24
N PRO A 228 5.78 14.96 -16.02
CA PRO A 228 4.51 15.64 -16.26
C PRO A 228 3.69 15.92 -15.00
N LYS A 229 3.85 15.11 -13.95
CA LYS A 229 3.16 15.28 -12.68
C LYS A 229 3.66 16.52 -11.96
N LEU A 230 4.98 16.66 -11.86
CA LEU A 230 5.61 17.86 -11.30
C LEU A 230 5.29 19.09 -12.13
N ALA A 231 5.27 18.97 -13.47
CA ALA A 231 4.89 20.08 -14.34
C ALA A 231 3.44 20.53 -14.10
N PHE A 232 2.52 19.58 -13.88
CA PHE A 232 1.12 19.89 -13.56
C PHE A 232 0.98 20.52 -12.18
N GLN A 233 1.65 19.98 -11.15
CA GLN A 233 1.66 20.58 -9.81
C GLN A 233 2.25 21.98 -9.81
N SER A 234 3.34 22.20 -10.56
CA SER A 234 3.97 23.51 -10.72
C SER A 234 3.03 24.51 -11.38
N LEU A 235 2.32 24.10 -12.45
CA LEU A 235 1.26 24.91 -13.06
C LEU A 235 0.17 25.26 -12.04
N VAL A 236 -0.34 24.28 -11.29
CA VAL A 236 -1.39 24.48 -10.29
C VAL A 236 -0.97 25.48 -9.22
N GLY A 237 0.29 25.41 -8.76
CA GLY A 237 0.87 26.34 -7.79
C GLY A 237 0.92 27.80 -8.26
N THR A 238 0.79 28.06 -9.57
CA THR A 238 0.69 29.43 -10.11
C THR A 238 -0.72 30.02 -10.03
N ILE A 239 -1.73 29.19 -9.76
CA ILE A 239 -3.14 29.58 -9.83
C ILE A 239 -3.57 30.14 -8.47
N THR A 240 -4.21 31.30 -8.52
CA THR A 240 -4.72 31.94 -7.30
C THR A 240 -6.09 31.39 -6.92
N THR A 241 -6.44 31.45 -5.63
CA THR A 241 -7.78 31.03 -5.14
C THR A 241 -8.94 31.78 -5.81
N LYS A 242 -8.69 32.95 -6.39
CA LYS A 242 -9.68 33.72 -7.18
C LYS A 242 -9.95 33.12 -8.56
N GLU A 243 -8.98 32.42 -9.13
CA GLU A 243 -9.07 31.75 -10.43
C GLU A 243 -9.64 30.33 -10.30
N PHE A 244 -9.81 29.81 -9.08
CA PHE A 244 -10.34 28.46 -8.83
C PHE A 244 -11.70 28.17 -9.52
N PRO A 245 -12.66 29.12 -9.63
CA PRO A 245 -13.88 28.88 -10.39
C PRO A 245 -13.64 28.55 -11.87
N ASP A 246 -12.60 29.14 -12.47
CA ASP A 246 -12.24 29.07 -13.89
C ASP A 246 -11.03 28.13 -14.12
N LEU A 247 -10.80 27.20 -13.18
CA LEU A 247 -9.62 26.33 -13.18
C LEU A 247 -9.48 25.48 -14.45
N ILE A 248 -10.60 24.96 -14.95
CA ILE A 248 -10.62 24.09 -16.14
C ILE A 248 -10.16 24.87 -17.38
N ASP A 249 -10.71 26.07 -17.58
CA ASP A 249 -10.30 26.95 -18.68
C ASP A 249 -8.81 27.30 -18.56
N THR A 250 -8.35 27.59 -17.34
CA THR A 250 -6.92 27.86 -17.06
C THR A 250 -6.01 26.68 -17.43
N PHE A 251 -6.41 25.46 -17.09
CA PHE A 251 -5.66 24.25 -17.43
C PHE A 251 -5.65 23.99 -18.94
N GLU A 252 -6.78 24.16 -19.62
CA GLU A 252 -6.88 23.99 -21.08
C GLU A 252 -6.04 25.03 -21.82
N GLU A 253 -6.05 26.30 -21.39
CA GLU A 253 -5.18 27.37 -21.91
C GLU A 253 -3.69 27.05 -21.73
N ALA A 254 -3.33 26.38 -20.63
CA ALA A 254 -1.96 25.93 -20.36
C ALA A 254 -1.59 24.63 -21.11
N GLY A 255 -2.50 24.06 -21.92
CA GLY A 255 -2.26 22.87 -22.73
C GLY A 255 -2.52 21.54 -22.01
N VAL A 256 -3.15 21.56 -20.83
CA VAL A 256 -3.54 20.33 -20.12
C VAL A 256 -4.71 19.67 -20.84
N THR A 257 -4.56 18.41 -21.22
CA THR A 257 -5.66 17.64 -21.83
C THR A 257 -6.51 17.00 -20.74
N ILE A 258 -7.62 17.66 -20.39
CA ILE A 258 -8.61 17.15 -19.43
C ILE A 258 -9.56 16.19 -20.14
N ARG A 259 -9.75 15.01 -19.55
CA ARG A 259 -10.62 13.95 -20.07
C ARG A 259 -11.99 13.94 -19.40
N SER A 260 -12.00 14.20 -18.11
CA SER A 260 -13.20 14.49 -17.33
C SER A 260 -12.83 15.26 -16.07
N ASN A 261 -13.83 15.82 -15.42
CA ASN A 261 -13.70 16.48 -14.13
C ASN A 261 -15.03 16.42 -13.39
N GLY A 262 -14.99 16.65 -12.09
CA GLY A 262 -16.18 16.73 -11.26
C GLY A 262 -15.88 17.25 -9.87
N PHE A 263 -16.85 17.10 -8.98
CA PHE A 263 -16.73 17.48 -7.57
C PHE A 263 -17.11 16.30 -6.69
N PHE A 264 -16.38 16.13 -5.59
CA PHE A 264 -16.65 15.12 -4.56
C PHE A 264 -16.06 15.61 -3.24
N ASP A 265 -16.76 15.37 -2.14
CA ASP A 265 -16.32 15.70 -0.79
C ASP A 265 -15.47 14.54 -0.26
N PHE A 266 -14.15 14.60 -0.43
CA PHE A 266 -13.29 13.43 -0.18
C PHE A 266 -13.04 13.14 1.29
N ASP A 267 -13.23 14.11 2.18
CA ASP A 267 -13.08 13.96 3.63
C ASP A 267 -14.39 14.07 4.43
N ASN A 268 -15.52 14.25 3.75
CA ASN A 268 -16.87 14.34 4.31
C ASN A 268 -17.02 15.52 5.30
N ASP A 269 -16.35 16.64 5.00
CA ASP A 269 -16.42 17.88 5.78
C ASP A 269 -17.59 18.81 5.36
N GLY A 270 -18.30 18.45 4.28
CA GLY A 270 -19.41 19.20 3.71
C GLY A 270 -19.01 20.14 2.57
N GLU A 271 -17.71 20.30 2.29
CA GLU A 271 -17.17 21.02 1.16
C GLU A 271 -16.66 20.03 0.11
N SER A 272 -16.96 20.28 -1.17
CA SER A 272 -16.51 19.38 -2.24
C SER A 272 -15.20 19.86 -2.85
N GLU A 273 -14.19 19.01 -2.90
CA GLU A 273 -13.03 19.24 -3.74
C GLU A 273 -13.36 18.98 -5.21
N ARG A 274 -12.58 19.60 -6.09
CA ARG A 274 -12.63 19.32 -7.52
C ARG A 274 -11.71 18.14 -7.80
N TRP A 275 -12.12 17.23 -8.69
CA TRP A 275 -11.23 16.23 -9.24
C TRP A 275 -11.14 16.37 -10.75
N VAL A 276 -10.00 15.99 -11.32
CA VAL A 276 -9.74 16.00 -12.76
C VAL A 276 -9.08 14.70 -13.19
N VAL A 277 -9.43 14.24 -14.39
CA VAL A 277 -8.72 13.18 -15.08
C VAL A 277 -7.94 13.79 -16.22
N ILE A 278 -6.62 13.65 -16.18
CA ILE A 278 -5.73 14.23 -17.19
C ILE A 278 -5.03 13.16 -17.99
N ARG A 279 -4.67 13.51 -19.22
CA ARG A 279 -3.74 12.74 -20.05
C ARG A 279 -2.63 13.66 -20.50
N HIS A 280 -1.42 13.46 -20.00
CA HIS A 280 -0.29 14.34 -20.30
C HIS A 280 0.11 14.32 -21.78
N GLN A 281 0.15 13.13 -22.40
CA GLN A 281 0.51 12.96 -23.80
C GLN A 281 -0.38 11.91 -24.48
N PRO A 282 -0.54 11.95 -25.81
CA PRO A 282 -1.24 10.89 -26.54
C PRO A 282 -0.63 9.52 -26.26
N GLY A 283 -1.42 8.61 -25.69
CA GLY A 283 -0.98 7.25 -25.34
C GLY A 283 -0.41 7.09 -23.94
N SER A 284 -0.24 8.17 -23.16
CA SER A 284 0.08 8.07 -21.74
C SER A 284 -1.11 7.52 -20.94
N PRO A 285 -0.87 6.90 -19.76
CA PRO A 285 -1.96 6.54 -18.86
C PRO A 285 -2.79 7.78 -18.48
N LEU A 286 -4.03 7.53 -18.06
CA LEU A 286 -4.88 8.56 -17.47
C LEU A 286 -4.49 8.70 -16.00
N GLU A 287 -4.47 9.92 -15.50
CA GLU A 287 -4.17 10.20 -14.11
C GLU A 287 -5.37 10.85 -13.44
N PHE A 288 -5.70 10.39 -12.23
CA PHE A 288 -6.72 10.98 -11.39
C PHE A 288 -6.09 11.90 -10.35
N TRP A 289 -6.55 13.15 -10.34
CA TRP A 289 -6.03 14.20 -9.46
C TRP A 289 -7.16 14.82 -8.65
N ILE A 290 -6.87 15.12 -7.39
CA ILE A 290 -7.73 15.94 -6.53
C ILE A 290 -7.11 17.33 -6.45
N ILE A 291 -7.93 18.35 -6.73
CA ILE A 291 -7.57 19.75 -6.62
C ILE A 291 -8.32 20.35 -5.44
N SER A 292 -7.56 20.82 -4.46
CA SER A 292 -8.09 21.43 -3.24
C SER A 292 -7.54 22.83 -3.03
N THR A 293 -8.24 23.59 -2.20
CA THR A 293 -7.81 24.93 -1.77
C THR A 293 -7.43 24.88 -0.30
N ASN A 294 -6.37 25.59 0.06
CA ASN A 294 -6.02 25.87 1.45
C ASN A 294 -5.71 27.37 1.62
N ASP A 295 -5.24 27.75 2.81
CA ASP A 295 -4.91 29.15 3.11
C ASP A 295 -3.70 29.66 2.31
N THR A 296 -2.85 28.75 1.80
CA THR A 296 -1.63 29.09 1.05
C THR A 296 -1.83 29.12 -0.47
N GLY A 297 -2.86 28.48 -1.00
CA GLY A 297 -3.14 28.46 -2.43
C GLY A 297 -4.04 27.31 -2.89
N ILE A 298 -3.80 26.87 -4.12
CA ILE A 298 -4.44 25.70 -4.73
C ILE A 298 -3.40 24.60 -4.81
N LEU A 299 -3.77 23.40 -4.42
CA LEU A 299 -2.91 22.23 -4.44
C LEU A 299 -3.50 21.16 -5.35
N ALA A 300 -2.62 20.40 -6.00
CA ALA A 300 -2.98 19.23 -6.79
C ALA A 300 -2.31 17.99 -6.21
N VAL A 301 -3.14 17.01 -5.84
CA VAL A 301 -2.70 15.75 -5.26
C VAL A 301 -3.00 14.62 -6.23
N PHE A 302 -1.93 13.93 -6.64
CA PHE A 302 -2.03 12.73 -7.47
C PHE A 302 -2.60 11.58 -6.63
N VAL A 303 -3.63 10.90 -7.14
CA VAL A 303 -4.22 9.73 -6.48
C VAL A 303 -3.62 8.45 -7.08
N ASP A 304 -3.95 8.18 -8.34
CA ASP A 304 -3.44 7.02 -9.08
C ASP A 304 -3.70 7.18 -10.59
N THR A 305 -3.18 6.25 -11.37
CA THR A 305 -3.53 6.05 -12.77
C THR A 305 -4.84 5.27 -12.91
N ILE A 306 -5.66 5.61 -13.92
CA ILE A 306 -6.95 4.97 -14.18
C ILE A 306 -7.08 4.52 -15.63
N GLU A 307 -8.04 3.64 -15.91
CA GLU A 307 -8.28 3.11 -17.27
C GLU A 307 -9.46 3.78 -17.98
N THR A 308 -10.31 4.51 -17.25
CA THR A 308 -11.53 5.12 -17.77
C THR A 308 -11.45 6.64 -17.77
N ASP A 309 -11.90 7.27 -18.85
CA ASP A 309 -12.03 8.72 -18.92
C ASP A 309 -13.11 9.23 -17.96
N ASN A 310 -14.10 8.42 -17.55
CA ASN A 310 -15.20 8.83 -16.67
C ASN A 310 -15.28 7.92 -15.43
N PRO A 311 -14.36 8.10 -14.47
CA PRO A 311 -14.38 7.33 -13.24
C PRO A 311 -15.65 7.64 -12.43
N ARG A 312 -16.13 6.62 -11.70
CA ARG A 312 -17.17 6.81 -10.70
C ARG A 312 -16.52 6.92 -9.33
N VAL A 313 -16.75 8.04 -8.65
CA VAL A 313 -16.27 8.31 -7.29
C VAL A 313 -17.41 8.10 -6.30
N THR A 314 -17.20 7.27 -5.28
CA THR A 314 -18.20 6.96 -4.24
C THR A 314 -17.54 6.69 -2.89
N TYR A 315 -18.26 6.84 -1.79
CA TYR A 315 -17.81 6.32 -0.50
C TYR A 315 -17.96 4.80 -0.45
N LEU A 316 -16.91 4.12 0.01
CA LEU A 316 -16.97 2.72 0.41
C LEU A 316 -17.37 2.60 1.90
N GLU A 317 -16.73 3.38 2.77
CA GLU A 317 -17.03 3.46 4.20
C GLU A 317 -17.21 4.92 4.63
N PRO A 318 -18.44 5.48 4.54
CA PRO A 318 -18.68 6.90 4.83
C PRO A 318 -18.64 7.22 6.34
N LEU A 319 -18.59 6.21 7.20
CA LEU A 319 -18.57 6.36 8.66
C LEU A 319 -17.15 6.31 9.25
N SER A 320 -16.13 6.00 8.45
CA SER A 320 -14.74 6.12 8.89
C SER A 320 -14.33 7.59 8.91
N GLU A 321 -13.36 7.94 9.76
CA GLU A 321 -12.81 9.30 9.85
C GLU A 321 -11.30 9.26 9.57
N PRO A 322 -10.83 9.74 8.39
CA PRO A 322 -11.62 10.19 7.24
C PRO A 322 -12.35 9.03 6.52
N PRO A 323 -13.35 9.30 5.65
CA PRO A 323 -14.07 8.28 4.90
C PRO A 323 -13.14 7.49 3.98
N ILE A 324 -13.49 6.24 3.67
CA ILE A 324 -12.84 5.49 2.58
C ILE A 324 -13.54 5.84 1.28
N VAL A 325 -12.79 6.44 0.34
CA VAL A 325 -13.28 6.77 -0.99
C VAL A 325 -12.87 5.67 -1.97
N LYS A 326 -13.77 5.34 -2.89
CA LYS A 326 -13.55 4.40 -3.99
C LYS A 326 -13.67 5.12 -5.33
N ILE A 327 -12.69 4.89 -6.19
CA ILE A 327 -12.71 5.20 -7.62
C ILE A 327 -12.80 3.88 -8.37
N ASP A 328 -13.90 3.67 -9.11
CA ASP A 328 -14.12 2.42 -9.85
C ASP A 328 -13.02 2.20 -10.93
N PRO A 329 -12.51 0.96 -11.09
CA PRO A 329 -12.99 -0.26 -10.44
C PRO A 329 -12.39 -0.52 -9.04
N ASP A 330 -11.12 -0.19 -8.80
CA ASP A 330 -10.33 -0.84 -7.74
C ASP A 330 -9.44 0.10 -6.89
N ILE A 331 -9.54 1.42 -7.06
CA ILE A 331 -8.73 2.35 -6.27
C ILE A 331 -9.51 2.74 -5.02
N THR A 332 -8.91 2.50 -3.85
CA THR A 332 -9.44 2.95 -2.55
C THR A 332 -8.41 3.65 -1.72
N PHE A 333 -8.82 4.75 -1.09
CA PHE A 333 -7.94 5.58 -0.31
C PHE A 333 -8.69 6.43 0.71
N HIS A 334 -7.94 6.95 1.68
CA HIS A 334 -8.32 8.09 2.48
C HIS A 334 -7.68 9.36 1.92
N TYR A 335 -8.46 10.44 1.88
CA TYR A 335 -7.96 11.78 1.66
C TYR A 335 -7.83 12.48 3.03
N VAL A 336 -6.62 12.91 3.38
CA VAL A 336 -6.31 13.46 4.71
C VAL A 336 -5.80 14.90 4.56
N LYS A 337 -6.58 15.89 5.04
CA LYS A 337 -6.10 17.28 5.23
C LYS A 337 -5.26 17.34 6.51
N GLN A 338 -3.98 17.73 6.43
CA GLN A 338 -3.04 17.72 7.57
C GLN A 338 -2.98 19.05 8.35
N GLY A 339 -3.95 19.94 8.13
CA GLY A 339 -4.00 21.28 8.72
C GLY A 339 -4.03 22.37 7.65
N PRO A 340 -4.09 23.67 8.05
CA PRO A 340 -4.26 24.78 7.11
C PRO A 340 -3.04 25.01 6.21
N ASP A 341 -1.83 24.71 6.71
CA ASP A 341 -0.55 25.00 6.04
C ASP A 341 0.11 23.77 5.42
N GLN A 342 -0.51 22.58 5.51
CA GLN A 342 0.08 21.33 5.06
C GLN A 342 -0.66 20.79 3.84
N GLU A 343 0.10 20.13 2.94
CA GLU A 343 -0.47 19.50 1.77
C GLU A 343 -1.34 18.30 2.17
N PRO A 344 -2.48 18.07 1.49
CA PRO A 344 -3.26 16.87 1.73
C PRO A 344 -2.52 15.63 1.26
N VAL A 345 -2.77 14.50 1.93
CA VAL A 345 -2.11 13.23 1.64
C VAL A 345 -3.15 12.16 1.27
N ILE A 346 -2.79 11.32 0.29
CA ILE A 346 -3.53 10.11 -0.09
C ILE A 346 -2.95 8.93 0.67
N LEU A 347 -3.78 8.26 1.47
CA LEU A 347 -3.43 6.99 2.10
C LEU A 347 -4.17 5.88 1.37
N MET A 348 -3.45 5.13 0.53
CA MET A 348 -4.02 3.98 -0.18
C MET A 348 -4.47 2.93 0.84
N VAL A 349 -5.72 2.48 0.67
CA VAL A 349 -6.30 1.44 1.51
C VAL A 349 -6.33 0.17 0.69
N GLU A 350 -5.52 -0.81 1.08
CA GLU A 350 -5.68 -2.17 0.56
C GLU A 350 -7.03 -2.69 1.04
N GLN A 351 -7.93 -2.95 0.09
CA GLN A 351 -9.15 -3.68 0.44
C GLN A 351 -8.74 -5.09 0.86
N GLU A 352 -8.86 -5.38 2.15
CA GLU A 352 -8.89 -6.78 2.57
C GLU A 352 -10.10 -7.42 1.89
N ILE A 353 -9.84 -8.29 0.91
CA ILE A 353 -10.86 -9.17 0.35
C ILE A 353 -11.18 -10.19 1.45
N ILE A 354 -11.99 -9.79 2.43
CA ILE A 354 -12.54 -10.73 3.39
C ILE A 354 -13.58 -11.53 2.62
N PHE A 355 -13.22 -12.75 2.23
CA PHE A 355 -14.19 -13.67 1.65
C PHE A 355 -15.35 -13.81 2.63
N ALA A 356 -16.57 -13.82 2.11
CA ALA A 356 -17.77 -13.91 2.95
C ALA A 356 -17.75 -15.16 3.87
N SER A 357 -16.99 -16.20 3.52
CA SER A 357 -16.68 -17.35 4.38
C SER A 357 -15.85 -17.01 5.61
N ASP A 358 -14.84 -16.17 5.47
CA ASP A 358 -13.96 -15.77 6.56
C ASP A 358 -14.69 -14.82 7.51
N ARG A 359 -15.52 -13.92 6.97
CA ARG A 359 -16.40 -13.08 7.80
C ARG A 359 -17.39 -13.93 8.59
N THR A 360 -18.08 -14.87 7.93
CA THR A 360 -18.99 -15.81 8.61
C THR A 360 -18.28 -16.61 9.69
N LYS A 361 -17.05 -17.07 9.42
CA LYS A 361 -16.23 -17.82 10.37
C LYS A 361 -15.86 -16.98 11.60
N LEU A 362 -15.40 -15.74 11.42
CA LEU A 362 -15.03 -14.83 12.51
C LEU A 362 -16.22 -14.55 13.43
N GLU A 363 -17.40 -14.26 12.87
CA GLU A 363 -18.60 -14.03 13.67
C GLU A 363 -19.02 -15.31 14.42
N LEU A 364 -18.93 -16.49 13.79
CA LEU A 364 -19.18 -17.77 14.47
C LEU A 364 -18.15 -18.07 15.57
N ASP A 365 -16.87 -17.76 15.35
CA ASP A 365 -15.80 -17.89 16.35
C ASP A 365 -16.11 -17.03 17.58
N TYR A 366 -16.48 -15.77 17.38
CA TYR A 366 -16.88 -14.85 18.44
C TYR A 366 -18.09 -15.39 19.21
N LEU A 367 -19.19 -15.72 18.51
CA LEU A 367 -20.43 -16.19 19.14
C LEU A 367 -20.26 -17.52 19.87
N GLU A 368 -19.43 -18.43 19.36
CA GLU A 368 -19.11 -19.69 20.03
C GLU A 368 -18.33 -19.45 21.32
N VAL A 369 -17.28 -18.61 21.29
CA VAL A 369 -16.52 -18.25 22.48
C VAL A 369 -17.42 -17.57 23.51
N THR A 370 -18.26 -16.62 23.10
CA THR A 370 -19.22 -15.95 23.98
C THR A 370 -20.14 -16.96 24.66
N LEU A 371 -20.73 -17.90 23.91
CA LEU A 371 -21.63 -18.90 24.49
C LEU A 371 -20.90 -19.86 25.43
N LEU A 372 -19.74 -20.37 25.04
CA LEU A 372 -18.99 -21.38 25.79
C LEU A 372 -18.30 -20.82 27.04
N THR A 373 -18.05 -19.51 27.09
CA THR A 373 -17.49 -18.83 28.27
C THR A 373 -18.56 -18.32 29.24
N GLY A 374 -19.84 -18.63 28.99
CA GLY A 374 -20.96 -18.31 29.89
C GLY A 374 -21.67 -16.98 29.60
N GLY A 375 -21.53 -16.44 28.39
CA GLY A 375 -22.33 -15.31 27.92
C GLY A 375 -23.82 -15.62 27.81
N ASP A 376 -24.65 -14.59 27.63
CA ASP A 376 -26.11 -14.73 27.56
C ASP A 376 -26.54 -15.52 26.31
N PRO A 377 -27.18 -16.71 26.47
CA PRO A 377 -27.62 -17.52 25.35
C PRO A 377 -28.72 -16.86 24.50
N VAL A 378 -29.52 -15.95 25.08
CA VAL A 378 -30.56 -15.22 24.33
C VAL A 378 -29.92 -14.24 23.34
N PHE A 379 -28.89 -13.51 23.80
CA PHE A 379 -28.09 -12.64 22.94
C PHE A 379 -27.46 -13.42 21.79
N VAL A 380 -26.72 -14.51 22.08
CA VAL A 380 -26.05 -15.31 21.04
C VAL A 380 -27.05 -15.88 20.03
N LYS A 381 -28.20 -16.36 20.48
CA LYS A 381 -29.27 -16.84 19.60
C LYS A 381 -29.75 -15.75 18.64
N ASN A 382 -29.97 -14.53 19.14
CA ASN A 382 -30.45 -13.42 18.32
C ASN A 382 -29.39 -12.99 17.29
N GLU A 383 -28.12 -12.91 17.69
CA GLU A 383 -27.01 -12.61 16.78
C GLU A 383 -26.86 -13.68 15.69
N LEU A 384 -27.05 -14.97 16.01
CA LEU A 384 -27.07 -16.02 15.00
C LEU A 384 -28.23 -15.86 14.00
N ILE A 385 -29.39 -15.41 14.46
CA ILE A 385 -30.53 -15.13 13.57
C ILE A 385 -30.21 -13.94 12.65
N VAL A 386 -29.61 -12.88 13.18
CA VAL A 386 -29.15 -11.72 12.40
C VAL A 386 -28.08 -12.13 11.39
N LEU A 387 -27.11 -12.94 11.82
CA LEU A 387 -26.06 -13.47 10.96
C LEU A 387 -26.67 -14.27 9.80
N ARG A 388 -27.67 -15.14 10.05
CA ARG A 388 -28.35 -15.91 8.98
C ARG A 388 -28.95 -15.02 7.88
N THR A 389 -29.37 -13.79 8.21
CA THR A 389 -29.96 -12.87 7.23
C THR A 389 -28.95 -11.86 6.67
N SER A 390 -27.67 -11.94 7.07
CA SER A 390 -26.62 -11.05 6.58
C SER A 390 -26.25 -11.38 5.12
N PRO A 391 -26.00 -10.36 4.26
CA PRO A 391 -25.50 -10.59 2.90
C PRO A 391 -24.10 -11.25 2.88
N HIS A 392 -23.38 -11.22 4.00
CA HIS A 392 -22.06 -11.85 4.13
C HIS A 392 -22.13 -13.29 4.66
N PHE A 393 -23.32 -13.79 5.02
CA PHE A 393 -23.45 -15.17 5.49
C PHE A 393 -23.29 -16.15 4.34
N THR A 394 -22.26 -16.99 4.43
CA THR A 394 -22.04 -18.07 3.47
C THR A 394 -22.10 -19.42 4.13
N CYS A 395 -22.77 -20.32 3.44
CA CYS A 395 -23.04 -21.66 3.90
C CYS A 395 -22.08 -22.63 3.20
N SER A 396 -20.94 -22.93 3.85
CA SER A 396 -20.03 -23.98 3.39
C SER A 396 -20.24 -25.28 4.19
N TYR A 397 -19.66 -26.38 3.71
CA TYR A 397 -19.72 -27.68 4.39
C TYR A 397 -19.19 -27.65 5.84
N LEU A 398 -18.33 -26.70 6.20
CA LEU A 398 -17.81 -26.56 7.57
C LEU A 398 -18.57 -25.53 8.40
N LEU A 399 -19.04 -24.43 7.79
CA LEU A 399 -19.64 -23.31 8.51
C LEU A 399 -21.10 -23.55 8.86
N CYS A 400 -21.89 -24.11 7.94
CA CYS A 400 -23.32 -24.30 8.17
C CYS A 400 -23.66 -25.34 9.25
N PRO A 401 -22.96 -26.49 9.33
CA PRO A 401 -23.20 -27.41 10.42
C PRO A 401 -22.85 -26.81 11.79
N ARG A 402 -21.76 -26.03 11.85
CA ARG A 402 -21.34 -25.31 13.05
C ARG A 402 -22.37 -24.27 13.47
N PHE A 403 -22.83 -23.44 12.52
CA PHE A 403 -23.88 -22.45 12.73
C PHE A 403 -25.16 -23.08 13.31
N LEU A 404 -25.69 -24.14 12.67
CA LEU A 404 -26.92 -24.79 13.11
C LEU A 404 -26.77 -25.45 14.48
N TYR A 405 -25.58 -26.02 14.77
CA TYR A 405 -25.29 -26.57 16.09
C TYR A 405 -25.30 -25.49 17.17
N LEU A 406 -24.61 -24.36 16.91
CA LEU A 406 -24.53 -23.25 17.85
C LEU A 406 -25.90 -22.60 18.07
N LEU A 407 -26.72 -22.48 17.02
CA LEU A 407 -28.10 -21.99 17.10
C LEU A 407 -28.97 -22.92 17.95
N GLY A 408 -28.83 -24.24 17.77
CA GLY A 408 -29.51 -25.24 18.59
C GLY A 408 -29.08 -25.16 20.06
N LEU A 409 -27.78 -25.04 20.31
CA LEU A 409 -27.22 -24.94 21.66
C LEU A 409 -27.63 -23.66 22.39
N ALA A 410 -27.56 -22.51 21.72
CA ALA A 410 -28.02 -21.24 22.28
C ALA A 410 -29.53 -21.26 22.58
N SER A 411 -30.33 -21.89 21.71
CA SER A 411 -31.76 -22.08 21.93
C SER A 411 -32.05 -23.02 23.11
N GLU A 412 -31.28 -24.10 23.28
CA GLU A 412 -31.39 -25.03 24.40
C GLU A 412 -31.08 -24.31 25.73
N LEU A 413 -29.97 -23.57 25.76
CA LEU A 413 -29.50 -22.84 26.95
C LEU A 413 -30.40 -21.64 27.31
N SER A 414 -31.08 -21.04 26.33
CA SER A 414 -32.13 -20.02 26.56
C SER A 414 -33.50 -20.62 26.89
N ASN A 415 -33.59 -21.95 27.08
CA ASN A 415 -34.81 -22.69 27.41
C ASN A 415 -35.91 -22.65 26.31
N ASP A 416 -35.53 -22.35 25.06
CA ASP A 416 -36.39 -22.47 23.88
C ASP A 416 -36.22 -23.85 23.23
N LYS A 417 -36.89 -24.83 23.84
CA LYS A 417 -36.78 -26.25 23.43
C LYS A 417 -37.24 -26.50 21.99
N TYR A 418 -38.23 -25.76 21.51
CA TYR A 418 -38.75 -25.95 20.15
C TYR A 418 -37.74 -25.49 19.10
N ALA A 419 -37.16 -24.30 19.28
CA ALA A 419 -36.11 -23.80 18.39
C ALA A 419 -34.85 -24.69 18.44
N ALA A 420 -34.47 -25.17 19.63
CA ALA A 420 -33.34 -26.08 19.78
C ALA A 420 -33.53 -27.38 18.99
N VAL A 421 -34.67 -28.04 19.15
CA VAL A 421 -35.00 -29.28 18.43
C VAL A 421 -35.05 -29.03 16.91
N ALA A 422 -35.63 -27.92 16.48
CA ALA A 422 -35.71 -27.57 15.06
C ALA A 422 -34.30 -27.42 14.44
N ALA A 423 -33.41 -26.66 15.08
CA ALA A 423 -32.05 -26.44 14.59
C ALA A 423 -31.22 -27.74 14.56
N TYR A 424 -31.31 -28.57 15.61
CA TYR A 424 -30.61 -29.86 15.66
C TYR A 424 -31.14 -30.86 14.62
N LEU A 425 -32.45 -30.85 14.33
CA LEU A 425 -33.03 -31.67 13.27
C LEU A 425 -32.63 -31.19 11.87
N GLU A 426 -32.59 -29.88 11.63
CA GLU A 426 -32.09 -29.28 10.38
C GLU A 426 -30.63 -29.69 10.17
N LEU A 427 -29.78 -29.53 11.18
CA LEU A 427 -28.38 -29.95 11.17
C LEU A 427 -28.22 -31.43 10.82
N TRP A 428 -29.00 -32.30 11.45
CA TRP A 428 -28.90 -33.74 11.20
C TRP A 428 -29.35 -34.10 9.77
N ARG A 429 -30.41 -33.48 9.26
CA ARG A 429 -30.96 -33.80 7.92
C ARG A 429 -30.06 -33.30 6.80
N GLU A 430 -29.61 -32.06 6.91
CA GLU A 430 -28.88 -31.37 5.83
C GLU A 430 -27.38 -31.71 5.84
N TYR A 431 -26.81 -32.05 7.01
CA TYR A 431 -25.38 -32.31 7.15
C TYR A 431 -25.09 -33.59 7.95
N PRO A 432 -25.59 -34.76 7.51
CA PRO A 432 -25.57 -36.00 8.29
C PRO A 432 -24.17 -36.52 8.62
N ASP A 433 -23.17 -36.17 7.82
CA ASP A 433 -21.78 -36.60 7.93
C ASP A 433 -20.91 -35.62 8.75
N SER A 434 -21.47 -34.50 9.20
CA SER A 434 -20.75 -33.53 10.02
C SER A 434 -20.55 -34.07 11.45
N PRO A 435 -19.40 -33.80 12.10
CA PRO A 435 -19.21 -34.11 13.53
C PRO A 435 -20.28 -33.44 14.41
N TYR A 436 -20.74 -32.23 14.04
CA TYR A 436 -21.80 -31.52 14.73
C TYR A 436 -23.15 -32.27 14.68
N ALA A 437 -23.45 -32.97 13.58
CA ALA A 437 -24.67 -33.78 13.49
C ALA A 437 -24.64 -34.98 14.45
N THR A 438 -23.47 -35.55 14.71
CA THR A 438 -23.31 -36.59 15.74
C THR A 438 -23.63 -36.04 17.13
N MET A 439 -23.13 -34.85 17.46
CA MET A 439 -23.42 -34.17 18.74
C MET A 439 -24.92 -33.84 18.87
N ALA A 440 -25.53 -33.32 17.80
CA ALA A 440 -26.95 -33.00 17.75
C ALA A 440 -27.85 -34.24 17.94
N ARG A 441 -27.49 -35.39 17.38
CA ARG A 441 -28.20 -36.66 17.62
C ARG A 441 -28.21 -37.03 19.09
N PHE A 442 -27.08 -36.91 19.79
CA PHE A 442 -27.04 -37.18 21.23
C PHE A 442 -27.96 -36.25 22.01
N LYS A 443 -28.01 -34.96 21.66
CA LYS A 443 -28.94 -33.99 22.25
C LYS A 443 -30.40 -34.39 22.05
N LEU A 444 -30.77 -34.82 20.84
CA LEU A 444 -32.13 -35.25 20.52
C LEU A 444 -32.52 -36.56 21.23
N VAL A 445 -31.63 -37.54 21.32
CA VAL A 445 -31.90 -38.84 21.97
C VAL A 445 -32.07 -38.68 23.48
N SER A 446 -31.29 -37.80 24.14
CA SER A 446 -31.41 -37.55 25.58
C SER A 446 -32.73 -36.88 25.99
N THR A 447 -33.52 -36.35 25.05
CA THR A 447 -34.86 -35.81 25.34
C THR A 447 -35.97 -36.87 25.32
N ILE A 448 -35.67 -38.09 24.88
CA ILE A 448 -36.62 -39.22 24.87
C ILE A 448 -36.29 -40.11 26.06
N THR A 449 -37.02 -39.96 27.17
CA THR A 449 -37.01 -40.97 28.25
C THR A 449 -37.50 -42.29 27.64
N PRO A 450 -36.72 -43.39 27.66
CA PRO A 450 -37.22 -44.67 27.16
C PRO A 450 -38.40 -45.10 28.04
N ALA A 451 -39.58 -45.22 27.44
CA ALA A 451 -40.70 -45.89 28.08
C ALA A 451 -40.29 -47.36 28.35
N PRO A 452 -40.55 -47.92 29.55
CA PRO A 452 -40.15 -49.27 29.86
C PRO A 452 -40.91 -50.26 28.97
N THR A 453 -40.19 -50.92 28.07
CA THR A 453 -40.74 -51.97 27.20
C THR A 453 -40.87 -53.27 28.01
N PHE A 454 -42.09 -53.79 28.14
CA PHE A 454 -42.34 -55.13 28.65
C PHE A 454 -41.81 -56.17 27.66
N THR A 455 -40.88 -57.02 28.11
CA THR A 455 -40.39 -58.17 27.36
C THR A 455 -41.34 -59.36 27.57
N PRO A 456 -41.99 -59.91 26.53
CA PRO A 456 -42.72 -61.16 26.65
C PRO A 456 -41.76 -62.36 26.50
N THR A 457 -41.82 -63.27 27.46
CA THR A 457 -41.15 -64.58 27.45
C THR A 457 -41.73 -65.46 26.35
N SER A 458 -40.88 -65.93 25.41
CA SER A 458 -41.26 -66.95 24.42
C SER A 458 -40.50 -68.25 24.66
N THR A 459 -41.29 -69.31 24.84
CA THR A 459 -40.92 -70.71 25.03
C THR A 459 -40.35 -71.32 23.74
N GLN A 460 -39.39 -72.23 23.87
CA GLN A 460 -38.74 -72.99 22.78
C GLN A 460 -39.66 -74.03 22.13
N SER A 461 -39.40 -74.36 20.86
CA SER A 461 -39.65 -75.70 20.31
C SER A 461 -38.55 -76.10 19.32
N VAL A 462 -38.06 -77.33 19.48
CA VAL A 462 -36.97 -77.99 18.75
C VAL A 462 -37.57 -78.93 17.71
N THR A 463 -37.05 -79.01 16.47
CA THR A 463 -37.10 -80.26 15.66
C THR A 463 -36.02 -80.32 14.55
N VAL A 464 -35.02 -81.16 14.80
CA VAL A 464 -34.33 -82.21 13.99
C VAL A 464 -33.96 -82.02 12.49
N THR A 465 -32.65 -82.19 12.22
CA THR A 465 -31.96 -82.41 10.93
C THR A 465 -31.97 -83.89 10.50
N PRO A 466 -31.82 -84.21 9.19
CA PRO A 466 -30.62 -84.99 8.83
C PRO A 466 -29.95 -84.61 7.50
N THR A 467 -28.66 -84.95 7.49
CA THR A 467 -27.56 -84.73 6.54
C THR A 467 -27.51 -85.76 5.40
N GLU A 468 -26.94 -85.37 4.25
CA GLU A 468 -25.98 -86.09 3.36
C GLU A 468 -25.96 -85.40 1.98
N SER A 469 -24.94 -85.36 1.12
CA SER A 469 -23.48 -85.65 1.11
C SER A 469 -23.03 -85.35 -0.34
N GLY A 470 -21.84 -84.79 -0.58
CA GLY A 470 -21.24 -84.80 -1.92
C GLY A 470 -20.40 -83.58 -2.34
N THR A 471 -19.14 -83.55 -1.90
CA THR A 471 -17.99 -82.81 -2.49
C THR A 471 -17.10 -83.85 -3.22
N PRO A 472 -16.01 -83.55 -4.00
CA PRO A 472 -15.38 -82.25 -4.34
C PRO A 472 -14.79 -82.11 -5.78
N LEU A 473 -14.29 -80.90 -6.14
CA LEU A 473 -12.87 -80.57 -6.45
C LEU A 473 -12.71 -79.18 -7.13
N THR A 474 -12.10 -78.24 -6.36
CA THR A 474 -10.93 -77.34 -6.56
C THR A 474 -10.54 -76.72 -7.96
N PRO A 475 -9.64 -75.70 -8.03
CA PRO A 475 -9.98 -74.31 -8.36
C PRO A 475 -9.24 -73.75 -9.60
N THR A 476 -9.58 -72.54 -10.06
CA THR A 476 -8.69 -71.75 -10.94
C THR A 476 -8.81 -70.26 -10.60
N PRO A 477 -7.68 -69.54 -10.38
CA PRO A 477 -7.68 -68.11 -10.11
C PRO A 477 -7.74 -67.33 -11.44
N ILE A 478 -8.55 -66.28 -11.48
CA ILE A 478 -8.49 -65.27 -12.55
C ILE A 478 -7.65 -64.11 -12.03
N VAL A 479 -6.54 -63.89 -12.72
CA VAL A 479 -5.62 -62.75 -12.62
C VAL A 479 -6.30 -61.57 -13.32
N THR A 480 -6.30 -60.41 -12.67
CA THR A 480 -6.69 -59.13 -13.29
C THR A 480 -5.42 -58.31 -13.48
N ASP A 481 -5.12 -57.98 -14.74
CA ASP A 481 -3.95 -57.22 -15.16
C ASP A 481 -4.05 -55.73 -14.78
N THR A 482 -2.91 -55.21 -14.33
CA THR A 482 -2.61 -53.78 -14.11
C THR A 482 -1.99 -53.20 -15.38
N PRO A 483 -2.43 -52.04 -15.89
CA PRO A 483 -1.69 -51.33 -16.94
C PRO A 483 -0.55 -50.49 -16.34
N GLU A 484 0.68 -50.77 -16.76
CA GLU A 484 1.84 -49.90 -16.62
C GLU A 484 1.83 -48.76 -17.65
N GLY A 485 2.43 -47.62 -17.29
CA GLY A 485 3.15 -46.76 -18.24
C GLY A 485 2.74 -45.29 -18.29
N TYR A 486 3.22 -44.47 -17.35
CA TYR A 486 3.45 -43.04 -17.62
C TYR A 486 4.90 -42.85 -18.12
N PRO A 487 5.12 -42.05 -19.18
CA PRO A 487 6.47 -41.72 -19.64
C PRO A 487 7.16 -40.75 -18.67
N PRO A 488 8.51 -40.73 -18.62
CA PRO A 488 9.26 -39.79 -17.80
C PRO A 488 9.10 -38.34 -18.30
N PRO A 489 9.15 -37.33 -17.43
CA PRO A 489 9.12 -35.93 -17.84
C PRO A 489 10.35 -35.62 -18.70
N GLY A 490 10.10 -35.12 -19.90
CA GLY A 490 11.12 -34.65 -20.82
C GLY A 490 11.83 -33.41 -20.26
N ASN A 491 13.15 -33.37 -20.45
CA ASN A 491 13.99 -32.22 -20.17
C ASN A 491 13.52 -31.02 -21.01
N THR A 492 12.90 -30.05 -20.38
CA THR A 492 12.70 -28.72 -20.96
C THR A 492 14.05 -28.01 -21.01
N PRO A 493 14.51 -27.53 -22.18
CA PRO A 493 15.69 -26.67 -22.23
C PRO A 493 15.36 -25.36 -21.51
N THR A 494 16.14 -25.04 -20.47
CA THR A 494 16.17 -23.71 -19.86
C THR A 494 16.64 -22.72 -20.94
N SER A 495 15.69 -22.00 -21.53
CA SER A 495 15.97 -20.83 -22.33
C SER A 495 16.49 -19.74 -21.39
N THR A 496 17.79 -19.46 -21.46
CA THR A 496 18.39 -18.25 -20.90
C THR A 496 17.80 -17.06 -21.64
N GLN A 497 16.82 -16.41 -21.02
CA GLN A 497 16.29 -15.14 -21.49
C GLN A 497 17.34 -14.06 -21.16
N PRO A 498 17.78 -13.24 -22.14
CA PRO A 498 18.65 -12.10 -21.86
C PRO A 498 17.91 -11.14 -20.94
N GLY A 499 18.61 -10.63 -19.93
CA GLY A 499 18.09 -9.61 -19.02
C GLY A 499 17.55 -8.43 -19.80
N TYR A 500 16.31 -8.06 -19.52
CA TYR A 500 15.81 -6.76 -19.91
C TYR A 500 16.55 -5.69 -19.10
N PRO A 501 17.00 -4.60 -19.74
CA PRO A 501 17.45 -3.42 -19.03
C PRO A 501 16.25 -2.81 -18.30
N TYR A 502 16.41 -2.51 -17.03
CA TYR A 502 15.41 -1.77 -16.26
C TYR A 502 15.46 -0.28 -16.65
N PRO A 503 14.30 0.39 -16.72
CA PRO A 503 14.20 1.85 -16.82
C PRO A 503 14.69 2.56 -15.56
#